data_AF-A0ABD6SB06-F1
#
_entry.id   AF-A0ABD6SB06-F1
#
_cell.length_a   1.000
_cell.length_b   1.000
_cell.length_c   1.000
_cell.angle_alpha   90.00
_cell.angle_beta   90.00
_cell.angle_gamma   90.00
#
_symmetry.space_group_name_H-M   'P 1'
#
loop_
_entity.id
_entity.type
_entity.pdbx_description
1 polymer ?
#
loop_
_entity_poly.entity_id
_entity_poly.type
_entity_poly.pdbx_seq_one_letter_code
_entity_poly.pdbx_strand_id
1 'polypeptide(L)'
;MGVDEVTALSNIQITEDDLYPITKENVDYFINELGYQGIGTYEEMVQKIQKTGLSIENFYITNKVLSVFVYYKYPVCIELMFQLEDFPNPVGKSYTLGEYIQKASGYVMEEYNAKDFLGALQRSHKNCIFMLMNKMYWEVDEKERFKLFLDNYTHYDYGHGVLSKELVQDAFRCRTSEQCKEMREEMEKVTGKTLAVTVYRGQSDKSTNYTDSISWTLSKEVATRFAKGRGFGGEVYTGSVLVEDVMAYYNGRSEQEVLVLPSAVKDVTSMNQISMTDDYEILTKERYMDEYSYYRGTYIFEEYFHNFEGIHGKNHCSRVLLHSLSMARELQLPDEERHVLALASCLHDIGRVDDEEDEMHGERSIDCIGEHGISVVGINCVNTDDAYELEYLEEDAEDALYFLIENHCISDGKAKTALEQSDWDEEKKAYVWRLFKIFKDADGLDRVRLGDLDSNYLRTEAGKRRVFIAHSYLKVINR
;
A
#
# COMPACT_ATOMS: atom_id res chain seq x y z
N MET A 1 -0.05 -22.77 0.48
CA MET A 1 0.06 -21.37 0.03
C MET A 1 -0.78 -20.50 0.94
N GLY A 2 -0.26 -19.34 1.35
CA GLY A 2 -1.04 -18.33 2.07
C GLY A 2 -2.03 -17.59 1.16
N VAL A 3 -3.02 -16.88 1.72
CA VAL A 3 -4.02 -16.10 0.96
C VAL A 3 -3.36 -15.06 0.04
N ASP A 4 -2.27 -14.45 0.49
CA ASP A 4 -1.50 -13.46 -0.29
C ASP A 4 -0.77 -14.07 -1.48
N GLU A 5 -0.28 -15.30 -1.36
CA GLU A 5 0.38 -16.02 -2.48
C GLU A 5 -0.64 -16.42 -3.54
N VAL A 6 -1.82 -16.90 -3.13
CA VAL A 6 -2.91 -17.24 -4.05
C VAL A 6 -3.39 -15.98 -4.78
N THR A 7 -3.56 -14.88 -4.05
CA THR A 7 -3.94 -13.58 -4.62
C THR A 7 -2.87 -13.06 -5.59
N ALA A 8 -1.58 -13.24 -5.27
CA ALA A 8 -0.49 -12.88 -6.17
C ALA A 8 -0.53 -13.73 -7.47
N LEU A 9 -0.57 -15.06 -7.36
CA LEU A 9 -0.58 -15.95 -8.54
C LEU A 9 -1.82 -15.73 -9.43
N SER A 10 -2.98 -15.42 -8.83
CA SER A 10 -4.19 -15.14 -9.60
C SER A 10 -4.14 -13.84 -10.42
N ASN A 11 -3.18 -12.95 -10.15
CA ASN A 11 -3.05 -11.63 -10.78
C ASN A 11 -1.81 -11.49 -11.66
N ILE A 12 -1.05 -12.57 -11.89
CA ILE A 12 0.11 -12.59 -12.79
C ILE A 12 -0.35 -12.56 -14.25
N GLN A 13 0.46 -12.01 -15.15
CA GLN A 13 0.24 -12.14 -16.60
C GLN A 13 1.33 -13.05 -17.17
N ILE A 14 0.97 -13.92 -18.10
CA ILE A 14 1.90 -14.79 -18.82
C ILE A 14 2.24 -14.20 -20.18
N THR A 15 3.42 -14.54 -20.67
CA THR A 15 3.93 -14.26 -22.02
C THR A 15 4.07 -15.56 -22.81
N GLU A 16 4.38 -15.47 -24.11
CA GLU A 16 4.65 -16.67 -24.92
C GLU A 16 5.89 -17.44 -24.39
N ASP A 17 6.85 -16.75 -23.77
CA ASP A 17 8.04 -17.37 -23.16
C ASP A 17 7.71 -18.17 -21.88
N ASP A 18 6.54 -17.94 -21.29
CA ASP A 18 6.05 -18.67 -20.11
C ASP A 18 5.25 -19.93 -20.46
N LEU A 19 5.06 -20.20 -21.76
CA LEU A 19 4.28 -21.32 -22.29
C LEU A 19 5.21 -22.44 -22.78
N TYR A 20 5.27 -23.51 -22.00
CA TYR A 20 6.07 -24.69 -22.33
C TYR A 20 5.25 -25.66 -23.17
N PRO A 21 5.67 -26.03 -24.39
CA PRO A 21 4.93 -26.98 -25.20
C PRO A 21 4.88 -28.35 -24.51
N ILE A 22 3.82 -29.13 -24.76
CA ILE A 22 3.69 -30.51 -24.24
C ILE A 22 4.70 -31.43 -24.93
N THR A 23 5.90 -31.48 -24.37
CA THR A 23 6.97 -32.42 -24.74
C THR A 23 7.32 -33.28 -23.53
N LYS A 24 7.92 -34.45 -23.77
CA LYS A 24 8.36 -35.33 -22.68
C LYS A 24 9.32 -34.63 -21.73
N GLU A 25 10.28 -33.90 -22.29
CA GLU A 25 11.28 -33.12 -21.53
C GLU A 25 10.63 -32.08 -20.62
N ASN A 26 9.68 -31.28 -21.13
CA ASN A 26 9.01 -30.25 -20.32
C ASN A 26 8.12 -30.88 -19.25
N VAL A 27 7.38 -31.95 -19.56
CA VAL A 27 6.54 -32.63 -18.58
C VAL A 27 7.39 -33.24 -17.46
N ASP A 28 8.50 -33.89 -17.81
CA ASP A 28 9.44 -34.46 -16.85
C ASP A 28 10.07 -33.37 -15.98
N TYR A 29 10.41 -32.20 -16.54
CA TYR A 29 10.89 -31.04 -15.78
C TYR A 29 9.86 -30.56 -14.76
N PHE A 30 8.58 -30.43 -15.14
CA PHE A 30 7.53 -29.99 -14.22
C PHE A 30 7.30 -30.97 -13.08
N ILE A 31 7.34 -32.28 -13.35
CA ILE A 31 7.11 -33.32 -12.33
C ILE A 31 8.33 -33.47 -11.42
N ASN A 32 9.52 -33.62 -12.00
CA ASN A 32 10.72 -34.04 -11.28
C ASN A 32 11.47 -32.86 -10.66
N GLU A 33 11.58 -31.73 -11.37
CA GLU A 33 12.35 -30.57 -10.91
C GLU A 33 11.48 -29.55 -10.19
N LEU A 34 10.28 -29.25 -10.72
CA LEU A 34 9.35 -28.30 -10.11
C LEU A 34 8.38 -28.95 -9.09
N GLY A 35 8.34 -30.29 -9.03
CA GLY A 35 7.57 -31.03 -8.03
C GLY A 35 6.05 -31.05 -8.24
N TYR A 36 5.55 -30.73 -9.44
CA TYR A 36 4.10 -30.75 -9.72
C TYR A 36 3.53 -32.16 -9.59
N GLN A 37 2.57 -32.32 -8.68
CA GLN A 37 1.86 -33.58 -8.44
C GLN A 37 0.49 -33.58 -9.14
N GLY A 38 0.08 -34.73 -9.67
CA GLY A 38 -1.29 -34.94 -10.17
C GLY A 38 -1.62 -34.37 -11.55
N ILE A 39 -0.62 -33.85 -12.29
CA ILE A 39 -0.79 -33.32 -13.66
C ILE A 39 -0.77 -34.42 -14.75
N GLY A 40 -0.33 -35.64 -14.40
CA GLY A 40 -0.22 -36.80 -15.30
C GLY A 40 1.12 -36.88 -16.04
N THR A 41 1.45 -38.06 -16.53
CA THR A 41 2.64 -38.32 -17.37
C THR A 41 2.46 -37.75 -18.79
N TYR A 42 3.56 -37.61 -19.54
CA TYR A 42 3.50 -37.16 -20.94
C TYR A 42 2.54 -38.01 -21.77
N GLU A 43 2.63 -39.34 -21.65
CA GLU A 43 1.77 -40.27 -22.38
C GLU A 43 0.28 -40.13 -22.00
N GLU A 44 -0.03 -39.90 -20.72
CA GLU A 44 -1.40 -39.64 -20.27
C GLU A 44 -1.94 -38.30 -20.79
N MET A 45 -1.12 -37.24 -20.79
CA MET A 45 -1.50 -35.94 -21.35
C MET A 45 -1.79 -36.06 -22.85
N VAL A 46 -0.92 -36.72 -23.61
CA VAL A 46 -1.12 -36.94 -25.05
C VAL A 46 -2.43 -37.66 -25.31
N GLN A 47 -2.74 -38.71 -24.55
CA GLN A 47 -4.00 -39.44 -24.70
C GLN A 47 -5.22 -38.57 -24.37
N LYS A 48 -5.15 -37.76 -23.31
CA LYS A 48 -6.23 -36.83 -22.93
C LYS A 48 -6.43 -35.76 -24.00
N ILE A 49 -5.35 -35.19 -24.54
CA ILE A 49 -5.40 -34.19 -25.63
C ILE A 49 -5.96 -34.78 -26.91
N GLN A 50 -5.52 -35.98 -27.31
CA GLN A 50 -6.02 -36.65 -28.52
C GLN A 50 -7.54 -36.85 -28.51
N LYS A 51 -8.13 -37.14 -27.33
CA LYS A 51 -9.58 -37.27 -27.17
C LYS A 51 -10.34 -35.97 -27.42
N THR A 52 -9.69 -34.81 -27.31
CA THR A 52 -10.33 -33.51 -27.61
C THR A 52 -10.52 -33.27 -29.11
N GLY A 53 -9.82 -34.02 -29.97
CA GLY A 53 -9.80 -33.80 -31.42
C GLY A 53 -9.04 -32.54 -31.86
N LEU A 54 -8.31 -31.89 -30.94
CA LEU A 54 -7.50 -30.69 -31.20
C LEU A 54 -6.01 -31.06 -31.31
N SER A 55 -5.25 -30.19 -31.99
CA SER A 55 -3.81 -30.42 -32.18
C SER A 55 -3.01 -30.10 -30.92
N ILE A 56 -2.11 -31.03 -30.55
CA ILE A 56 -1.26 -30.94 -29.36
C ILE A 56 -0.33 -29.71 -29.34
N GLU A 57 0.03 -29.19 -30.52
CA GLU A 57 0.88 -28.00 -30.65
C GLU A 57 0.23 -26.71 -30.11
N ASN A 58 -1.08 -26.74 -29.82
CA ASN A 58 -1.80 -25.62 -29.21
C ASN A 58 -1.99 -25.80 -27.69
N PHE A 59 -1.42 -26.86 -27.10
CA PHE A 59 -1.47 -27.10 -25.65
C PHE A 59 -0.11 -26.81 -25.03
N TYR A 60 -0.14 -26.17 -23.87
CA TYR A 60 1.03 -25.73 -23.14
C TYR A 60 0.87 -26.00 -21.64
N ILE A 61 1.99 -26.12 -20.94
CA ILE A 61 2.06 -26.03 -19.48
C ILE A 61 2.75 -24.73 -19.05
N THR A 62 2.37 -24.20 -17.89
CA THR A 62 3.00 -23.02 -17.29
C THR A 62 3.11 -23.17 -15.77
N ASN A 63 4.18 -22.63 -15.20
CA ASN A 63 4.42 -22.57 -13.75
C ASN A 63 4.21 -21.17 -13.17
N LYS A 64 3.69 -20.23 -13.98
CA LYS A 64 3.53 -18.82 -13.59
C LYS A 64 2.19 -18.51 -12.93
N VAL A 65 1.16 -19.27 -13.26
CA VAL A 65 -0.21 -19.05 -12.79
C VAL A 65 -0.76 -20.32 -12.14
N LEU A 66 -1.91 -20.21 -11.46
CA LEU A 66 -2.50 -21.32 -10.72
C LEU A 66 -2.89 -22.50 -11.60
N SER A 67 -3.33 -22.22 -12.83
CA SER A 67 -3.66 -23.28 -13.78
C SER A 67 -2.45 -23.70 -14.56
N VAL A 68 -2.20 -25.00 -14.50
CA VAL A 68 -1.02 -25.61 -15.12
C VAL A 68 -1.15 -25.63 -16.64
N PHE A 69 -2.35 -25.87 -17.17
CA PHE A 69 -2.56 -26.11 -18.59
C PHE A 69 -3.18 -24.91 -19.29
N VAL A 70 -2.68 -24.62 -20.49
CA VAL A 70 -3.20 -23.53 -21.34
C VAL A 70 -3.41 -24.07 -22.74
N TYR A 71 -4.59 -23.81 -23.31
CA TYR A 71 -4.80 -23.93 -24.75
C TYR A 71 -4.55 -22.55 -25.38
N TYR A 72 -3.55 -22.45 -26.23
CA TYR A 72 -3.20 -21.22 -26.92
C TYR A 72 -3.10 -21.45 -28.42
N LYS A 73 -3.95 -20.75 -29.16
CA LYS A 73 -3.92 -20.65 -30.62
C LYS A 73 -4.42 -19.26 -30.98
N TYR A 74 -3.48 -18.34 -31.19
CA TYR A 74 -3.79 -16.93 -31.49
C TYR A 74 -4.96 -16.80 -32.49
N PRO A 75 -6.00 -15.99 -32.19
CA PRO A 75 -6.16 -15.05 -31.07
C PRO A 75 -6.71 -15.65 -29.75
N VAL A 76 -6.88 -16.97 -29.67
CA VAL A 76 -7.51 -17.66 -28.54
C VAL A 76 -6.49 -18.06 -27.47
N CYS A 77 -6.72 -17.66 -26.22
CA CYS A 77 -6.03 -18.19 -25.03
C CYS A 77 -7.07 -18.63 -23.99
N ILE A 78 -7.07 -19.92 -23.67
CA ILE A 78 -8.00 -20.53 -22.71
C ILE A 78 -7.19 -21.21 -21.62
N GLU A 79 -7.48 -20.87 -20.38
CA GLU A 79 -6.97 -21.59 -19.22
C GLU A 79 -7.72 -22.91 -19.06
N LEU A 80 -6.96 -23.99 -18.90
CA LEU A 80 -7.48 -25.29 -18.57
C LEU A 80 -7.09 -25.55 -17.11
N MET A 81 -8.06 -25.93 -16.27
CA MET A 81 -7.83 -26.18 -14.83
C MET A 81 -6.69 -27.19 -14.60
N PHE A 82 -6.36 -27.43 -13.32
CA PHE A 82 -5.25 -28.28 -12.85
C PHE A 82 -5.14 -29.68 -13.51
N GLN A 83 -6.20 -30.15 -14.17
CA GLN A 83 -6.23 -31.40 -14.92
C GLN A 83 -6.90 -31.23 -16.29
N LEU A 84 -6.37 -31.94 -17.29
CA LEU A 84 -7.00 -32.09 -18.61
C LEU A 84 -8.18 -33.07 -18.54
N GLU A 85 -9.29 -32.63 -17.97
CA GLU A 85 -10.49 -33.44 -17.78
C GLU A 85 -11.74 -32.77 -18.34
N ASP A 86 -12.79 -33.57 -18.52
CA ASP A 86 -14.11 -33.06 -18.90
C ASP A 86 -14.62 -32.10 -17.81
N PHE A 87 -15.37 -31.08 -18.21
CA PHE A 87 -15.86 -30.06 -17.28
C PHE A 87 -17.22 -30.49 -16.72
N PRO A 88 -17.29 -30.97 -15.45
CA PRO A 88 -18.56 -31.31 -14.84
C PRO A 88 -19.35 -30.03 -14.58
N ASN A 89 -20.54 -29.91 -15.18
CA ASN A 89 -21.46 -28.83 -14.89
C ASN A 89 -22.59 -29.35 -13.98
N PRO A 90 -22.59 -29.05 -12.66
CA PRO A 90 -23.59 -29.57 -11.74
C PRO A 90 -25.01 -29.03 -11.97
N VAL A 91 -25.18 -28.03 -12.84
CA VAL A 91 -26.48 -27.37 -13.12
C VAL A 91 -26.84 -27.46 -14.62
N GLY A 92 -26.12 -28.25 -15.42
CA GLY A 92 -26.34 -28.29 -16.87
C GLY A 92 -25.69 -29.47 -17.60
N LYS A 93 -25.51 -29.33 -18.92
CA LYS A 93 -24.84 -30.33 -19.75
C LYS A 93 -23.35 -30.35 -19.42
N SER A 94 -22.80 -31.51 -19.08
CA SER A 94 -21.35 -31.70 -18.99
C SER A 94 -20.74 -31.58 -20.37
N TYR A 95 -19.60 -30.91 -20.48
CA TYR A 95 -18.87 -30.76 -21.73
C TYR A 95 -17.62 -31.62 -21.70
N THR A 96 -17.32 -32.29 -22.81
CA THR A 96 -15.97 -32.81 -22.98
C THR A 96 -14.97 -31.65 -23.03
N LEU A 97 -13.72 -31.91 -22.66
CA LEU A 97 -12.67 -30.88 -22.74
C LEU A 97 -12.57 -30.25 -24.15
N GLY A 98 -12.70 -31.06 -25.20
CA GLY A 98 -12.70 -30.59 -26.58
C GLY A 98 -13.89 -29.69 -26.94
N GLU A 99 -15.11 -30.08 -26.55
CA GLU A 99 -16.31 -29.26 -26.75
C GLU A 99 -16.20 -27.91 -26.01
N TYR A 100 -15.65 -27.93 -24.79
CA TYR A 100 -15.42 -26.72 -24.01
C TYR A 100 -14.45 -25.78 -24.73
N ILE A 101 -13.28 -26.27 -25.14
CA ILE A 101 -12.27 -25.47 -25.85
C ILE A 101 -12.83 -24.91 -27.15
N GLN A 102 -13.53 -25.73 -27.95
CA GLN A 102 -14.12 -25.28 -29.21
C GLN A 102 -15.18 -24.20 -28.99
N LYS A 103 -16.04 -24.37 -27.98
CA LYS A 103 -17.08 -23.39 -27.64
C LYS A 103 -16.48 -22.07 -27.15
N ALA A 104 -15.51 -22.12 -26.24
CA ALA A 104 -14.80 -20.94 -25.74
C ALA A 104 -14.03 -20.24 -26.87
N SER A 105 -13.35 -21.01 -27.74
CA SER A 105 -12.69 -20.49 -28.94
C SER A 105 -13.69 -19.79 -29.86
N GLY A 106 -14.89 -20.35 -30.03
CA GLY A 106 -15.96 -19.77 -30.83
C GLY A 106 -16.35 -18.36 -30.36
N TYR A 107 -16.51 -18.17 -29.05
CA TYR A 107 -16.82 -16.84 -28.49
C TYR A 107 -15.72 -15.81 -28.74
N VAL A 108 -14.46 -16.17 -28.54
CA VAL A 108 -13.33 -15.25 -28.82
C VAL A 108 -13.25 -14.92 -30.32
N MET A 109 -13.40 -15.93 -31.17
CA MET A 109 -13.33 -15.76 -32.62
C MET A 109 -14.51 -14.96 -33.18
N GLU A 110 -15.70 -15.04 -32.58
CA GLU A 110 -16.86 -14.25 -32.99
C GLU A 110 -16.56 -12.74 -32.86
N GLU A 111 -16.09 -12.31 -31.68
CA GLU A 111 -15.73 -10.92 -31.42
C GLU A 111 -14.55 -10.49 -32.31
N TYR A 112 -13.50 -11.32 -32.40
CA TYR A 112 -12.31 -11.03 -33.20
C TYR A 112 -12.63 -10.88 -34.70
N ASN A 113 -13.48 -11.75 -35.26
CA ASN A 113 -13.91 -11.66 -36.66
C ASN A 113 -14.82 -10.45 -36.91
N ALA A 114 -15.58 -10.02 -35.90
CA ALA A 114 -16.35 -8.78 -35.92
C ALA A 114 -15.48 -7.52 -35.76
N LYS A 115 -14.16 -7.69 -35.56
CA LYS A 115 -13.19 -6.64 -35.22
C LYS A 115 -13.47 -5.94 -33.87
N ASP A 116 -14.22 -6.60 -32.99
CA ASP A 116 -14.31 -6.20 -31.58
C ASP A 116 -13.14 -6.82 -30.80
N PHE A 117 -11.98 -6.19 -30.91
CA PHE A 117 -10.77 -6.66 -30.26
C PHE A 117 -10.83 -6.57 -28.73
N LEU A 118 -11.56 -5.58 -28.18
CA LEU A 118 -11.74 -5.46 -26.74
C LEU A 118 -12.62 -6.63 -26.23
N GLY A 119 -13.72 -6.92 -26.93
CA GLY A 119 -14.55 -8.10 -26.65
C GLY A 119 -13.75 -9.40 -26.73
N ALA A 120 -12.91 -9.57 -27.75
CA ALA A 120 -12.04 -10.74 -27.89
C ALA A 120 -11.06 -10.91 -26.70
N LEU A 121 -10.45 -9.82 -26.23
CA LEU A 121 -9.59 -9.82 -25.04
C LEU A 121 -10.38 -10.16 -23.77
N GLN A 122 -11.55 -9.57 -23.56
CA GLN A 122 -12.40 -9.79 -22.38
C GLN A 122 -12.98 -11.22 -22.31
N ARG A 123 -13.14 -11.88 -23.46
CA ARG A 123 -13.53 -13.29 -23.56
C ARG A 123 -12.37 -14.27 -23.36
N SER A 124 -11.14 -13.77 -23.41
CA SER A 124 -9.94 -14.59 -23.24
C SER A 124 -9.59 -14.75 -21.76
N HIS A 125 -8.70 -15.69 -21.47
CA HIS A 125 -8.25 -15.89 -20.10
C HIS A 125 -7.51 -14.66 -19.57
N LYS A 126 -7.87 -14.20 -18.36
CA LYS A 126 -7.37 -12.93 -17.80
C LYS A 126 -5.85 -12.84 -17.75
N ASN A 127 -5.15 -13.94 -17.44
CA ASN A 127 -3.70 -13.95 -17.33
C ASN A 127 -2.99 -13.91 -18.69
N CYS A 128 -3.70 -14.06 -19.82
CA CYS A 128 -3.13 -13.98 -21.17
C CYS A 128 -3.35 -12.62 -21.85
N ILE A 129 -4.08 -11.70 -21.23
CA ILE A 129 -4.67 -10.56 -21.94
C ILE A 129 -3.61 -9.64 -22.52
N PHE A 130 -2.55 -9.31 -21.77
CA PHE A 130 -1.53 -8.42 -22.30
C PHE A 130 -0.61 -9.11 -23.33
N MET A 131 -0.41 -10.42 -23.23
CA MET A 131 0.25 -11.20 -24.29
C MET A 131 -0.56 -11.15 -25.59
N LEU A 132 -1.88 -11.36 -25.51
CA LEU A 132 -2.76 -11.26 -26.67
C LEU A 132 -2.82 -9.83 -27.23
N MET A 133 -2.91 -8.84 -26.35
CA MET A 133 -2.96 -7.43 -26.70
C MET A 133 -1.70 -6.98 -27.46
N ASN A 134 -0.51 -7.44 -27.04
CA ASN A 134 0.75 -7.16 -27.75
C ASN A 134 0.74 -7.57 -29.22
N LYS A 135 -0.15 -8.48 -29.63
CA LYS A 135 -0.32 -8.94 -31.01
C LYS A 135 -1.55 -8.30 -31.67
N MET A 136 -2.72 -8.40 -31.02
CA MET A 136 -3.99 -7.89 -31.55
C MET A 136 -3.98 -6.37 -31.79
N TYR A 137 -3.25 -5.61 -30.97
CA TYR A 137 -3.17 -4.16 -31.08
C TYR A 137 -2.74 -3.69 -32.48
N TRP A 138 -1.82 -4.40 -33.12
CA TRP A 138 -1.27 -4.00 -34.42
C TRP A 138 -2.24 -4.25 -35.58
N GLU A 139 -3.28 -5.05 -35.36
CA GLU A 139 -4.35 -5.32 -36.32
C GLU A 139 -5.48 -4.29 -36.25
N VAL A 140 -5.51 -3.49 -35.17
CA VAL A 140 -6.49 -2.43 -34.96
C VAL A 140 -6.17 -1.21 -35.82
N ASP A 141 -7.21 -0.62 -36.40
CA ASP A 141 -7.11 0.64 -37.13
C ASP A 141 -6.45 1.72 -36.26
N GLU A 142 -5.50 2.47 -36.82
CA GLU A 142 -4.67 3.44 -36.07
C GLU A 142 -5.50 4.37 -35.16
N LYS A 143 -6.64 4.86 -35.66
CA LYS A 143 -7.54 5.77 -34.94
C LYS A 143 -8.20 5.17 -33.69
N GLU A 144 -8.33 3.84 -33.61
CA GLU A 144 -8.97 3.13 -32.49
C GLU A 144 -7.95 2.57 -31.50
N ARG A 145 -6.65 2.57 -31.85
CA ARG A 145 -5.58 1.96 -31.04
C ARG A 145 -5.46 2.56 -29.64
N PHE A 146 -5.51 3.89 -29.53
CA PHE A 146 -5.43 4.54 -28.22
C PHE A 146 -6.62 4.18 -27.34
N LYS A 147 -7.82 4.09 -27.93
CA LYS A 147 -9.03 3.69 -27.21
C LYS A 147 -8.94 2.26 -26.71
N LEU A 148 -8.59 1.30 -27.57
CA LEU A 148 -8.36 -0.08 -27.17
C LEU A 148 -7.31 -0.17 -26.04
N PHE A 149 -6.22 0.59 -26.17
CA PHE A 149 -5.18 0.64 -25.15
C PHE A 149 -5.73 1.11 -23.81
N LEU A 150 -6.39 2.25 -23.77
CA LEU A 150 -6.87 2.86 -22.53
C LEU A 150 -7.98 2.02 -21.87
N ASP A 151 -8.92 1.54 -22.67
CA ASP A 151 -10.04 0.71 -22.18
C ASP A 151 -9.51 -0.61 -21.58
N ASN A 152 -8.55 -1.28 -22.25
CA ASN A 152 -7.95 -2.49 -21.71
C ASN A 152 -7.03 -2.22 -20.51
N TYR A 153 -6.23 -1.15 -20.56
CA TYR A 153 -5.31 -0.76 -19.49
C TYR A 153 -6.06 -0.49 -18.18
N THR A 154 -7.18 0.23 -18.25
CA THR A 154 -7.97 0.63 -17.07
C THR A 154 -8.91 -0.47 -16.57
N HIS A 155 -9.17 -1.51 -17.36
CA HIS A 155 -10.00 -2.65 -16.96
C HIS A 155 -9.29 -3.61 -16.00
N TYR A 156 -7.95 -3.67 -16.05
CA TYR A 156 -7.14 -4.57 -15.24
C TYR A 156 -6.23 -3.82 -14.27
N ASP A 157 -6.08 -4.34 -13.06
CA ASP A 157 -5.29 -3.72 -11.99
C ASP A 157 -3.83 -4.19 -11.95
N TYR A 158 -3.49 -5.26 -12.71
CA TYR A 158 -2.22 -5.95 -12.56
C TYR A 158 -1.65 -6.45 -13.88
N GLY A 159 -0.32 -6.53 -13.93
CA GLY A 159 0.44 -7.21 -14.98
C GLY A 159 0.72 -6.34 -16.21
N HIS A 160 0.47 -5.03 -16.14
CA HIS A 160 0.78 -4.07 -17.21
C HIS A 160 2.26 -4.07 -17.62
N GLY A 161 3.16 -4.60 -16.80
CA GLY A 161 4.56 -4.80 -17.15
C GLY A 161 4.79 -5.75 -18.34
N VAL A 162 3.78 -6.56 -18.72
CA VAL A 162 3.82 -7.40 -19.93
C VAL A 162 3.57 -6.59 -21.21
N LEU A 163 2.96 -5.41 -21.12
CA LEU A 163 2.74 -4.57 -22.31
C LEU A 163 4.07 -4.13 -22.91
N SER A 164 4.20 -4.31 -24.23
CA SER A 164 5.39 -3.87 -24.96
C SER A 164 5.52 -2.34 -24.93
N LYS A 165 6.75 -1.86 -24.77
CA LYS A 165 7.04 -0.41 -24.71
C LYS A 165 6.65 0.26 -26.03
N GLU A 166 6.84 -0.44 -27.14
CA GLU A 166 6.49 -0.01 -28.50
C GLU A 166 4.98 0.21 -28.65
N LEU A 167 4.16 -0.70 -28.13
CA LEU A 167 2.70 -0.57 -28.16
C LEU A 167 2.25 0.65 -27.34
N VAL A 168 2.79 0.82 -26.13
CA VAL A 168 2.43 1.96 -25.26
C VAL A 168 2.78 3.28 -25.94
N GLN A 169 3.97 3.37 -26.55
CA GLN A 169 4.40 4.55 -27.29
C GLN A 169 3.52 4.83 -28.51
N ASP A 170 3.17 3.81 -29.30
CA ASP A 170 2.26 3.97 -30.44
C ASP A 170 0.86 4.39 -29.98
N ALA A 171 0.36 3.85 -28.87
CA ALA A 171 -0.95 4.22 -28.34
C ALA A 171 -1.00 5.70 -27.99
N PHE A 172 0.04 6.21 -27.33
CA PHE A 172 0.17 7.63 -27.02
C PHE A 172 0.32 8.52 -28.26
N ARG A 173 0.96 8.02 -29.34
CA ARG A 173 1.01 8.71 -30.64
C ARG A 173 -0.36 8.78 -31.32
N CYS A 174 -1.16 7.72 -31.22
CA CYS A 174 -2.44 7.57 -31.91
C CYS A 174 -3.60 8.37 -31.28
N ARG A 175 -3.34 9.17 -30.24
CA ARG A 175 -4.35 10.03 -29.61
C ARG A 175 -4.93 11.04 -30.61
N THR A 176 -6.24 11.18 -30.62
CA THR A 176 -6.93 12.21 -31.41
C THR A 176 -6.91 13.56 -30.68
N SER A 177 -7.08 14.65 -31.44
CA SER A 177 -7.19 15.99 -30.87
C SER A 177 -8.37 16.12 -29.91
N GLU A 178 -9.48 15.40 -30.17
CA GLU A 178 -10.67 15.44 -29.31
C GLU A 178 -10.38 14.75 -27.97
N GLN A 179 -9.78 13.56 -27.98
CA GLN A 179 -9.37 12.86 -26.75
C GLN A 179 -8.40 13.70 -25.91
N CYS A 180 -7.43 14.36 -26.55
CA CYS A 180 -6.51 15.26 -25.87
C CYS A 180 -7.22 16.45 -25.23
N LYS A 181 -8.29 16.96 -25.85
CA LYS A 181 -9.09 18.07 -25.34
C LYS A 181 -9.97 17.63 -24.17
N GLU A 182 -10.71 16.54 -24.32
CA GLU A 182 -11.57 15.97 -23.27
C GLU A 182 -10.75 15.65 -22.01
N MET A 183 -9.60 14.99 -22.17
CA MET A 183 -8.67 14.70 -21.08
C MET A 183 -8.26 15.98 -20.32
N ARG A 184 -7.89 17.05 -21.05
CA ARG A 184 -7.48 18.32 -20.43
C ARG A 184 -8.63 18.95 -19.66
N GLU A 185 -9.84 19.00 -20.25
CA GLU A 185 -11.01 19.58 -19.59
C GLU A 185 -11.37 18.85 -18.28
N GLU A 186 -11.27 17.51 -18.25
CA GLU A 186 -11.48 16.74 -17.01
C GLU A 186 -10.38 16.98 -15.97
N MET A 187 -9.12 17.04 -16.40
CA MET A 187 -7.98 17.28 -15.50
C MET A 187 -7.98 18.70 -14.92
N GLU A 188 -8.41 19.70 -15.70
CA GLU A 188 -8.53 21.11 -15.27
C GLU A 188 -9.55 21.28 -14.15
N LYS A 189 -10.56 20.40 -14.02
CA LYS A 189 -11.52 20.44 -12.89
C LYS A 189 -10.84 20.19 -11.54
N VAL A 190 -9.74 19.46 -11.52
CA VAL A 190 -8.99 19.10 -10.31
C VAL A 190 -7.78 20.01 -10.13
N THR A 191 -7.08 20.32 -11.20
CA THR A 191 -5.78 21.02 -11.17
C THR A 191 -5.90 22.53 -11.41
N GLY A 192 -7.04 22.99 -11.91
CA GLY A 192 -7.17 24.33 -12.49
C GLY A 192 -6.37 24.48 -13.79
N LYS A 193 -6.32 25.69 -14.32
CA LYS A 193 -5.53 25.99 -15.53
C LYS A 193 -4.08 26.25 -15.15
N THR A 194 -3.23 25.26 -15.40
CA THR A 194 -1.79 25.31 -15.12
C THR A 194 -0.99 24.80 -16.32
N LEU A 195 0.28 25.21 -16.41
CA LEU A 195 1.23 24.69 -17.40
C LEU A 195 1.85 23.36 -16.96
N ALA A 196 1.95 23.14 -15.65
CA ALA A 196 2.54 21.94 -15.06
C ALA A 196 1.74 21.50 -13.84
N VAL A 197 1.73 20.19 -13.60
CA VAL A 197 1.06 19.56 -12.46
C VAL A 197 2.08 18.81 -11.61
N THR A 198 1.80 18.70 -10.31
CA THR A 198 2.54 17.79 -9.42
C THR A 198 1.88 16.43 -9.48
N VAL A 199 2.69 15.39 -9.64
CA VAL A 199 2.23 14.01 -9.70
C VAL A 199 2.92 13.18 -8.62
N TYR A 200 2.22 12.19 -8.10
CA TYR A 200 2.68 11.31 -7.04
C TYR A 200 2.61 9.85 -7.49
N ARG A 201 3.54 9.03 -7.00
CA ARG A 201 3.54 7.59 -7.23
C ARG A 201 3.81 6.86 -5.94
N GLY A 202 2.87 6.01 -5.53
CA GLY A 202 3.12 5.00 -4.52
C GLY A 202 3.65 3.74 -5.17
N GLN A 203 4.81 3.26 -4.73
CA GLN A 203 5.33 1.95 -5.10
C GLN A 203 5.53 1.07 -3.87
N SER A 204 5.40 -0.23 -4.05
CA SER A 204 5.73 -1.28 -3.08
C SER A 204 6.62 -2.32 -3.74
N ASP A 205 7.08 -3.32 -2.99
CA ASP A 205 7.99 -4.39 -3.45
C ASP A 205 7.53 -5.12 -4.73
N LYS A 206 6.24 -5.09 -5.06
CA LYS A 206 5.65 -5.76 -6.24
C LYS A 206 5.21 -4.80 -7.35
N SER A 207 5.47 -3.50 -7.19
CA SER A 207 5.07 -2.46 -8.15
C SER A 207 6.15 -2.25 -9.21
N THR A 208 5.77 -1.78 -10.40
CA THR A 208 6.73 -1.23 -11.38
C THR A 208 7.52 -0.10 -10.73
N ASN A 209 8.84 -0.07 -10.90
CA ASN A 209 9.66 1.02 -10.37
C ASN A 209 9.20 2.39 -10.94
N TYR A 210 9.26 3.45 -10.15
CA TYR A 210 8.93 4.80 -10.60
C TYR A 210 9.67 5.25 -11.87
N THR A 211 10.88 4.75 -12.12
CA THR A 211 11.66 5.06 -13.33
C THR A 211 11.09 4.47 -14.61
N ASP A 212 10.30 3.40 -14.50
CA ASP A 212 9.72 2.68 -15.63
C ASP A 212 8.19 2.84 -15.71
N SER A 213 7.56 3.42 -14.69
CA SER A 213 6.12 3.52 -14.61
C SER A 213 5.55 4.64 -15.47
N ILE A 214 4.49 4.30 -16.19
CA ILE A 214 3.66 5.28 -16.89
C ILE A 214 2.53 5.84 -16.03
N SER A 215 2.15 5.18 -14.93
CA SER A 215 1.03 5.56 -14.08
C SER A 215 1.48 6.33 -12.84
N TRP A 216 0.87 7.50 -12.67
CA TRP A 216 1.02 8.41 -11.54
C TRP A 216 -0.37 8.91 -11.12
N THR A 217 -0.48 9.60 -9.99
CA THR A 217 -1.74 10.19 -9.52
C THR A 217 -1.56 11.67 -9.16
N LEU A 218 -2.59 12.48 -9.31
CA LEU A 218 -2.62 13.86 -8.84
C LEU A 218 -2.86 13.96 -7.32
N SER A 219 -3.22 12.86 -6.64
CA SER A 219 -3.47 12.83 -5.19
C SER A 219 -2.32 12.15 -4.44
N LYS A 220 -1.73 12.90 -3.51
CA LYS A 220 -0.74 12.39 -2.57
C LYS A 220 -1.31 11.26 -1.70
N GLU A 221 -2.58 11.36 -1.33
CA GLU A 221 -3.30 10.39 -0.49
C GLU A 221 -3.46 9.06 -1.23
N VAL A 222 -3.81 9.11 -2.52
CA VAL A 222 -3.92 7.93 -3.38
C VAL A 222 -2.57 7.25 -3.55
N ALA A 223 -1.51 8.01 -3.87
CA ALA A 223 -0.15 7.48 -3.92
C ALA A 223 0.24 6.87 -2.57
N THR A 224 -0.16 7.53 -1.48
CA THR A 224 0.10 7.05 -0.13
C THR A 224 -0.55 5.70 0.14
N ARG A 225 -1.81 5.53 -0.27
CA ARG A 225 -2.55 4.27 -0.18
C ARG A 225 -1.89 3.16 -1.00
N PHE A 226 -1.41 3.44 -2.21
CA PHE A 226 -0.74 2.45 -3.05
C PHE A 226 0.57 1.96 -2.44
N ALA A 227 1.38 2.86 -1.89
CA ALA A 227 2.61 2.47 -1.21
C ALA A 227 2.34 1.69 0.11
N LYS A 228 1.22 1.94 0.79
CA LYS A 228 0.79 1.16 1.99
C LYS A 228 0.25 -0.25 1.65
N GLY A 229 -0.28 -0.42 0.44
CA GLY A 229 -1.20 -1.53 0.12
C GLY A 229 -0.58 -2.92 0.16
N ARG A 230 0.73 -3.07 -0.05
CA ARG A 230 1.42 -4.38 -0.06
C ARG A 230 2.84 -4.24 0.50
N GLY A 231 3.25 -5.16 1.37
CA GLY A 231 4.62 -5.21 1.90
C GLY A 231 4.91 -4.27 3.09
N PHE A 232 6.19 -4.14 3.41
CA PHE A 232 6.73 -3.30 4.49
C PHE A 232 7.65 -2.16 3.97
N GLY A 233 8.01 -2.16 2.67
CA GLY A 233 8.93 -1.20 2.03
C GLY A 233 8.28 -0.23 1.05
N GLY A 234 7.07 0.26 1.35
CA GLY A 234 6.37 1.21 0.48
C GLY A 234 7.05 2.58 0.43
N GLU A 235 7.14 3.17 -0.77
CA GLU A 235 7.71 4.52 -0.98
C GLU A 235 6.77 5.38 -1.82
N VAL A 236 6.73 6.68 -1.50
CA VAL A 236 6.07 7.68 -2.34
C VAL A 236 7.09 8.59 -3.00
N TYR A 237 6.96 8.71 -4.31
CA TYR A 237 7.70 9.65 -5.14
C TYR A 237 6.78 10.80 -5.54
N THR A 238 7.35 11.99 -5.66
CA THR A 238 6.70 13.16 -6.26
C THR A 238 7.53 13.63 -7.44
N GLY A 239 6.88 14.21 -8.44
CA GLY A 239 7.51 14.80 -9.60
C GLY A 239 6.64 15.87 -10.24
N SER A 240 7.18 16.57 -11.24
CA SER A 240 6.46 17.55 -12.04
C SER A 240 6.30 17.08 -13.47
N VAL A 241 5.13 17.33 -14.06
CA VAL A 241 4.81 16.99 -15.44
C VAL A 241 4.18 18.20 -16.12
N LEU A 242 4.63 18.54 -17.32
CA LEU A 242 3.96 19.54 -18.15
C LEU A 242 2.59 18.99 -18.60
N VAL A 243 1.55 19.82 -18.55
CA VAL A 243 0.19 19.39 -18.92
C VAL A 243 0.12 18.85 -20.35
N GLU A 244 0.98 19.33 -21.25
CA GLU A 244 1.07 18.83 -22.62
C GLU A 244 1.67 17.43 -22.76
N ASP A 245 2.46 17.00 -21.78
CA ASP A 245 3.08 15.67 -21.72
C ASP A 245 2.18 14.62 -21.05
N VAL A 246 1.02 15.01 -20.52
CA VAL A 246 0.01 14.08 -19.99
C VAL A 246 -0.65 13.33 -21.15
N MET A 247 -0.59 12.00 -21.07
CA MET A 247 -1.03 11.10 -22.13
C MET A 247 -2.50 10.71 -21.97
N ALA A 248 -2.92 10.43 -20.74
CA ALA A 248 -4.31 10.18 -20.36
C ALA A 248 -4.57 10.62 -18.92
N TYR A 249 -5.83 10.87 -18.60
CA TYR A 249 -6.33 11.12 -17.25
C TYR A 249 -7.54 10.23 -17.00
N TYR A 250 -7.52 9.46 -15.92
CA TYR A 250 -8.58 8.53 -15.55
C TYR A 250 -8.93 8.68 -14.08
N ASN A 251 -10.21 8.90 -13.80
CA ASN A 251 -10.71 9.07 -12.43
C ASN A 251 -11.93 8.21 -12.12
N GLY A 252 -12.17 7.12 -12.87
CA GLY A 252 -13.32 6.23 -12.64
C GLY A 252 -13.31 5.54 -11.27
N ARG A 253 -12.13 5.42 -10.65
CA ARG A 253 -11.92 4.82 -9.31
C ARG A 253 -11.61 5.84 -8.21
N SER A 254 -11.83 7.14 -8.47
CA SER A 254 -11.43 8.23 -7.57
C SER A 254 -9.93 8.23 -7.25
N GLU A 255 -9.10 7.85 -8.22
CA GLU A 255 -7.64 7.72 -8.10
C GLU A 255 -6.87 8.87 -8.74
N GLN A 256 -7.54 9.72 -9.53
CA GLN A 256 -6.93 10.82 -10.27
C GLN A 256 -5.67 10.38 -11.04
N GLU A 257 -5.76 9.22 -11.70
CA GLU A 257 -4.64 8.58 -12.39
C GLU A 257 -4.28 9.38 -13.65
N VAL A 258 -3.00 9.67 -13.82
CA VAL A 258 -2.43 10.26 -15.03
C VAL A 258 -1.44 9.29 -15.63
N LEU A 259 -1.58 9.06 -16.94
CA LEU A 259 -0.63 8.29 -17.72
C LEU A 259 0.36 9.24 -18.38
N VAL A 260 1.65 9.00 -18.21
CA VAL A 260 2.75 9.84 -18.68
C VAL A 260 3.90 8.95 -19.15
N LEU A 261 4.71 9.41 -20.10
CA LEU A 261 5.96 8.71 -20.39
C LEU A 261 6.92 8.88 -19.20
N PRO A 262 7.70 7.85 -18.81
CA PRO A 262 8.59 7.98 -17.65
C PRO A 262 9.61 9.11 -17.81
N SER A 263 10.06 9.37 -19.05
CA SER A 263 10.98 10.46 -19.38
C SER A 263 10.37 11.86 -19.24
N ALA A 264 9.05 12.01 -19.17
CA ALA A 264 8.35 13.28 -19.03
C ALA A 264 8.23 13.75 -17.58
N VAL A 265 8.37 12.85 -16.60
CA VAL A 265 8.34 13.21 -15.18
C VAL A 265 9.67 13.81 -14.78
N LYS A 266 9.66 15.07 -14.34
CA LYS A 266 10.85 15.84 -13.93
C LYS A 266 10.91 15.99 -12.42
N ASP A 267 12.10 16.32 -11.93
CA ASP A 267 12.36 16.65 -10.53
C ASP A 267 11.85 15.58 -9.55
N VAL A 268 11.99 14.31 -9.96
CA VAL A 268 11.49 13.19 -9.17
C VAL A 268 12.27 13.10 -7.87
N THR A 269 11.56 13.21 -6.76
CA THR A 269 12.12 13.10 -5.41
C THR A 269 11.31 12.10 -4.60
N SER A 270 12.00 11.31 -3.77
CA SER A 270 11.33 10.54 -2.72
C SER A 270 10.77 11.53 -1.70
N MET A 271 9.57 11.26 -1.18
CA MET A 271 8.97 12.07 -0.12
C MET A 271 9.63 11.86 1.26
N ASN A 272 10.85 11.33 1.30
CA ASN A 272 11.69 11.12 2.49
C ASN A 272 10.93 10.42 3.62
N GLN A 273 10.22 9.35 3.28
CA GLN A 273 9.48 8.56 4.25
C GLN A 273 10.41 7.61 4.97
N ILE A 274 10.17 7.45 6.26
CA ILE A 274 10.95 6.53 7.09
C ILE A 274 10.38 5.11 6.89
N SER A 275 11.24 4.19 6.47
CA SER A 275 10.92 2.76 6.41
C SER A 275 10.89 2.16 7.81
N MET A 276 10.02 1.18 8.04
CA MET A 276 9.98 0.47 9.32
C MET A 276 11.29 -0.24 9.63
N THR A 277 11.96 -0.79 8.61
CA THR A 277 13.21 -1.52 8.81
C THR A 277 14.32 -0.56 9.26
N ASP A 278 14.48 0.56 8.55
CA ASP A 278 15.51 1.55 8.86
C ASP A 278 15.30 2.18 10.24
N ASP A 279 14.06 2.55 10.58
CA ASP A 279 13.74 3.12 11.89
C ASP A 279 14.02 2.10 13.01
N TYR A 280 13.55 0.86 12.85
CA TYR A 280 13.72 -0.16 13.87
C TYR A 280 15.19 -0.52 14.09
N GLU A 281 15.98 -0.64 13.02
CA GLU A 281 17.42 -0.89 13.10
C GLU A 281 18.14 0.24 13.85
N ILE A 282 17.82 1.49 13.53
CA ILE A 282 18.43 2.66 14.17
C ILE A 282 18.01 2.76 15.64
N LEU A 283 16.71 2.65 15.95
CA LEU A 283 16.20 2.73 17.32
C LEU A 283 16.73 1.60 18.19
N THR A 284 16.94 0.41 17.63
CA THR A 284 17.57 -0.71 18.35
C THR A 284 19.05 -0.42 18.60
N LYS A 285 19.79 -0.01 17.57
CA LYS A 285 21.22 0.29 17.67
C LYS A 285 21.52 1.40 18.68
N GLU A 286 20.65 2.41 18.73
CA GLU A 286 20.77 3.57 19.63
C GLU A 286 19.98 3.39 20.93
N ARG A 287 19.53 2.17 21.26
CA ARG A 287 18.89 1.79 22.53
C ARG A 287 17.54 2.46 22.85
N TYR A 288 16.93 3.17 21.91
CA TYR A 288 15.54 3.65 22.04
C TYR A 288 14.53 2.49 22.18
N MET A 289 14.82 1.32 21.60
CA MET A 289 13.98 0.13 21.80
C MET A 289 14.08 -0.48 23.21
N ASP A 290 15.18 -0.24 23.91
CA ASP A 290 15.33 -0.61 25.32
C ASP A 290 14.46 0.32 26.17
N GLU A 291 14.56 1.64 25.97
CA GLU A 291 13.71 2.64 26.64
C GLU A 291 12.23 2.35 26.38
N TYR A 292 11.86 2.09 25.13
CA TYR A 292 10.51 1.68 24.75
C TYR A 292 10.00 0.52 25.62
N SER A 293 10.83 -0.51 25.77
CA SER A 293 10.49 -1.71 26.53
C SER A 293 10.33 -1.41 28.02
N TYR A 294 11.22 -0.59 28.59
CA TYR A 294 11.14 -0.18 29.99
C TYR A 294 9.92 0.70 30.27
N TYR A 295 9.67 1.74 29.47
CA TYR A 295 8.50 2.61 29.62
C TYR A 295 7.19 1.81 29.49
N ARG A 296 7.08 1.00 28.43
CA ARG A 296 5.92 0.12 28.23
C ARG A 296 5.71 -0.82 29.41
N GLY A 297 6.78 -1.42 29.93
CA GLY A 297 6.72 -2.35 31.06
C GLY A 297 6.51 -1.71 32.42
N THR A 298 6.66 -0.39 32.53
CA THR A 298 6.57 0.36 33.80
C THR A 298 5.28 1.18 33.91
N TYR A 299 4.71 1.63 32.80
CA TYR A 299 3.59 2.59 32.83
C TYR A 299 2.32 2.13 32.10
N ILE A 300 2.37 1.04 31.32
CA ILE A 300 1.19 0.54 30.58
C ILE A 300 0.68 -0.74 31.26
N PHE A 301 -0.12 -0.57 32.31
CA PHE A 301 -0.70 -1.67 33.11
C PHE A 301 -2.23 -1.71 33.03
N GLU A 302 -2.81 -2.92 33.04
CA GLU A 302 -4.25 -3.16 32.91
C GLU A 302 -5.08 -2.36 33.91
N GLU A 303 -4.60 -2.23 35.15
CA GLU A 303 -5.28 -1.52 36.25
C GLU A 303 -5.47 -0.02 36.03
N TYR A 304 -4.76 0.60 35.09
CA TYR A 304 -4.88 2.03 34.80
C TYR A 304 -5.91 2.35 33.71
N PHE A 305 -6.37 1.35 32.94
CA PHE A 305 -7.22 1.59 31.77
C PHE A 305 -8.65 1.13 32.01
N HIS A 306 -9.62 1.91 31.52
CA HIS A 306 -11.01 1.47 31.45
C HIS A 306 -11.18 0.18 30.62
N ASN A 307 -10.49 0.10 29.47
CA ASN A 307 -10.47 -1.08 28.61
C ASN A 307 -9.06 -1.30 28.05
N PHE A 308 -8.26 -2.11 28.76
CA PHE A 308 -6.86 -2.35 28.42
C PHE A 308 -6.64 -2.98 27.04
N GLU A 309 -7.57 -3.81 26.57
CA GLU A 309 -7.52 -4.44 25.24
C GLU A 309 -8.29 -3.62 24.18
N GLY A 310 -8.84 -2.48 24.58
CA GLY A 310 -9.66 -1.60 23.74
C GLY A 310 -8.85 -0.78 22.74
N ILE A 311 -9.58 -0.01 21.91
CA ILE A 311 -8.99 0.84 20.87
C ILE A 311 -8.15 2.00 21.44
N HIS A 312 -8.33 2.33 22.72
CA HIS A 312 -7.57 3.31 23.50
C HIS A 312 -6.66 2.67 24.57
N GLY A 313 -6.52 1.34 24.56
CA GLY A 313 -5.78 0.59 25.56
C GLY A 313 -4.29 0.38 25.23
N LYS A 314 -3.75 -0.74 25.71
CA LYS A 314 -2.30 -1.06 25.70
C LYS A 314 -1.62 -0.87 24.36
N ASN A 315 -2.28 -1.30 23.27
CA ASN A 315 -1.69 -1.31 21.94
C ASN A 315 -1.65 0.10 21.34
N HIS A 316 -2.62 0.96 21.68
CA HIS A 316 -2.63 2.36 21.31
C HIS A 316 -1.47 3.11 21.99
N CYS A 317 -1.42 3.12 23.31
CA CYS A 317 -0.34 3.77 24.06
C CYS A 317 1.05 3.22 23.69
N SER A 318 1.16 1.91 23.43
CA SER A 318 2.39 1.30 22.93
C SER A 318 2.82 1.84 21.56
N ARG A 319 1.89 2.12 20.64
CA ARG A 319 2.24 2.69 19.33
C ARG A 319 2.56 4.18 19.42
N VAL A 320 1.81 4.93 20.24
CA VAL A 320 2.10 6.34 20.51
C VAL A 320 3.50 6.49 21.13
N LEU A 321 3.85 5.64 22.10
CA LEU A 321 5.19 5.63 22.72
C LEU A 321 6.29 5.39 21.69
N LEU A 322 6.12 4.40 20.80
CA LEU A 322 7.12 4.13 19.76
C LEU A 322 7.25 5.29 18.77
N HIS A 323 6.14 5.92 18.39
CA HIS A 323 6.17 7.14 17.56
C HIS A 323 6.88 8.30 18.25
N SER A 324 6.59 8.54 19.53
CA SER A 324 7.23 9.57 20.35
C SER A 324 8.74 9.39 20.43
N LEU A 325 9.22 8.18 20.74
CA LEU A 325 10.65 7.87 20.81
C LEU A 325 11.34 7.98 19.45
N SER A 326 10.70 7.47 18.39
CA SER A 326 11.19 7.62 17.02
C SER A 326 11.35 9.10 16.62
N MET A 327 10.34 9.93 16.91
CA MET A 327 10.39 11.37 16.64
C MET A 327 11.44 12.09 17.49
N ALA A 328 11.54 11.73 18.77
CA ALA A 328 12.54 12.29 19.68
C ALA A 328 13.97 12.03 19.18
N ARG A 329 14.24 10.82 18.68
CA ARG A 329 15.52 10.45 18.06
C ARG A 329 15.83 11.32 16.84
N GLU A 330 14.89 11.45 15.91
CA GLU A 330 15.13 12.24 14.69
C GLU A 330 15.35 13.73 14.98
N LEU A 331 14.60 14.26 15.94
CA LEU A 331 14.72 15.65 16.37
C LEU A 331 15.91 15.88 17.31
N GLN A 332 16.64 14.82 17.70
CA GLN A 332 17.75 14.86 18.65
C GLN A 332 17.36 15.56 19.96
N LEU A 333 16.19 15.21 20.49
CA LEU A 333 15.70 15.80 21.73
C LEU A 333 16.56 15.35 22.93
N PRO A 334 16.80 16.24 23.90
CA PRO A 334 17.47 15.88 25.15
C PRO A 334 16.66 14.87 25.96
N ASP A 335 17.31 14.25 26.95
CA ASP A 335 16.73 13.19 27.79
C ASP A 335 15.45 13.64 28.50
N GLU A 336 15.48 14.82 29.11
CA GLU A 336 14.32 15.44 29.77
C GLU A 336 13.08 15.52 28.86
N GLU A 337 13.22 16.07 27.64
CA GLU A 337 12.13 16.20 26.67
C GLU A 337 11.60 14.83 26.22
N ARG A 338 12.50 13.86 26.07
CA ARG A 338 12.14 12.48 25.70
C ARG A 338 11.35 11.81 26.84
N HIS A 339 11.72 12.04 28.09
CA HIS A 339 11.00 11.52 29.25
C HIS A 339 9.56 12.03 29.27
N VAL A 340 9.36 13.33 29.04
CA VAL A 340 8.02 13.95 28.97
C VAL A 340 7.17 13.29 27.89
N LEU A 341 7.70 13.13 26.68
CA LEU A 341 6.96 12.51 25.57
C LEU A 341 6.64 11.03 25.84
N ALA A 342 7.57 10.28 26.42
CA ALA A 342 7.38 8.87 26.74
C ALA A 342 6.30 8.67 27.82
N LEU A 343 6.37 9.44 28.91
CA LEU A 343 5.39 9.40 30.00
C LEU A 343 3.99 9.81 29.51
N ALA A 344 3.88 10.91 28.74
CA ALA A 344 2.62 11.33 28.15
C ALA A 344 2.02 10.23 27.24
N SER A 345 2.86 9.56 26.45
CA SER A 345 2.42 8.45 25.59
C SER A 345 1.84 7.28 26.36
N CYS A 346 2.39 6.95 27.52
CA CYS A 346 1.90 5.87 28.36
C CYS A 346 0.62 6.21 29.13
N LEU A 347 0.42 7.48 29.48
CA LEU A 347 -0.56 7.88 30.50
C LEU A 347 -1.72 8.76 29.98
N HIS A 348 -1.66 9.28 28.75
CA HIS A 348 -2.66 10.27 28.28
C HIS A 348 -4.12 9.78 28.24
N ASP A 349 -4.34 8.47 28.06
CA ASP A 349 -5.68 7.90 27.82
C ASP A 349 -6.25 7.14 29.05
N ILE A 350 -5.55 7.15 30.20
CA ILE A 350 -5.96 6.39 31.40
C ILE A 350 -7.25 6.94 32.05
N GLY A 351 -7.57 8.22 31.82
CA GLY A 351 -8.78 8.88 32.31
C GLY A 351 -10.03 8.63 31.47
N ARG A 352 -9.97 7.77 30.43
CA ARG A 352 -11.15 7.39 29.65
C ARG A 352 -12.13 6.56 30.45
N VAL A 353 -13.42 6.70 30.15
CA VAL A 353 -14.52 5.95 30.80
C VAL A 353 -15.37 5.15 29.80
N ASP A 354 -15.17 5.41 28.51
CA ASP A 354 -15.75 4.72 27.35
C ASP A 354 -14.91 5.05 26.09
N ASP A 355 -15.38 4.60 24.92
CA ASP A 355 -14.76 4.81 23.61
C ASP A 355 -15.35 6.01 22.84
N GLU A 356 -16.15 6.88 23.47
CA GLU A 356 -16.77 8.03 22.82
C GLU A 356 -15.82 9.24 22.73
N GLU A 357 -16.25 10.27 21.99
CA GLU A 357 -15.57 11.56 21.96
C GLU A 357 -15.72 12.26 23.31
N ASP A 358 -14.59 12.57 23.94
CA ASP A 358 -14.55 13.13 25.27
C ASP A 358 -13.47 14.20 25.36
N GLU A 359 -13.85 15.45 25.64
CA GLU A 359 -12.89 16.54 25.81
C GLU A 359 -12.29 16.61 27.23
N MET A 360 -12.76 15.80 28.17
CA MET A 360 -12.41 15.85 29.59
C MET A 360 -11.50 14.68 30.04
N HIS A 361 -11.24 13.68 29.19
CA HIS A 361 -10.42 12.53 29.61
C HIS A 361 -8.95 12.88 29.86
N GLY A 362 -8.44 13.98 29.28
CA GLY A 362 -7.11 14.49 29.61
C GLY A 362 -7.00 14.92 31.07
N GLU A 363 -7.92 15.78 31.55
CA GLU A 363 -7.97 16.21 32.96
C GLU A 363 -8.10 15.01 33.91
N ARG A 364 -9.01 14.08 33.60
CA ARG A 364 -9.17 12.86 34.42
C ARG A 364 -7.94 11.95 34.40
N SER A 365 -7.16 11.97 33.32
CA SER A 365 -5.90 11.21 33.28
C SER A 365 -4.89 11.75 34.29
N ILE A 366 -4.89 13.07 34.54
CA ILE A 366 -4.09 13.69 35.60
C ILE A 366 -4.56 13.22 36.98
N ASP A 367 -5.88 13.22 37.22
CA ASP A 367 -6.45 12.70 38.48
C ASP A 367 -6.05 11.24 38.72
N CYS A 368 -6.17 10.40 37.68
CA CYS A 368 -5.80 8.98 37.75
C CYS A 368 -4.31 8.76 38.09
N ILE A 369 -3.39 9.61 37.62
CA ILE A 369 -1.97 9.54 38.01
C ILE A 369 -1.84 9.66 39.55
N GLY A 370 -2.55 10.61 40.15
CA GLY A 370 -2.57 10.81 41.59
C GLY A 370 -3.28 9.69 42.35
N GLU A 371 -4.47 9.26 41.88
CA GLU A 371 -5.28 8.21 42.51
C GLU A 371 -4.58 6.85 42.55
N HIS A 372 -3.87 6.52 41.47
CA HIS A 372 -3.08 5.29 41.39
C HIS A 372 -1.70 5.41 42.05
N GLY A 373 -1.30 6.60 42.48
CA GLY A 373 0.02 6.84 43.08
C GLY A 373 1.18 6.59 42.11
N ILE A 374 0.99 6.92 40.83
CA ILE A 374 1.98 6.68 39.77
C ILE A 374 3.13 7.69 39.94
N SER A 375 4.34 7.17 40.19
CA SER A 375 5.54 8.01 40.23
C SER A 375 6.04 8.28 38.81
N VAL A 376 5.95 9.54 38.37
CA VAL A 376 6.46 9.99 37.06
C VAL A 376 7.97 10.17 37.12
N VAL A 377 8.71 9.25 36.49
CA VAL A 377 10.18 9.23 36.50
C VAL A 377 10.66 8.93 35.07
N GLY A 378 11.66 9.66 34.63
CA GLY A 378 12.37 9.43 33.37
C GLY A 378 13.14 8.10 33.40
N ILE A 379 13.15 7.38 32.28
CA ILE A 379 13.94 6.17 32.08
C ILE A 379 14.86 6.42 30.88
N ASN A 380 16.15 6.51 31.15
CA ASN A 380 17.17 6.75 30.13
C ASN A 380 17.94 5.46 29.84
N CYS A 381 17.93 5.00 28.60
CA CYS A 381 18.80 3.89 28.14
C CYS A 381 19.70 4.33 26.98
N VAL A 382 19.43 5.49 26.36
CA VAL A 382 20.13 5.96 25.15
C VAL A 382 21.50 6.54 25.49
N ASN A 383 21.57 7.41 26.51
CA ASN A 383 22.77 8.17 26.84
C ASN A 383 23.46 7.70 28.13
N THR A 384 23.38 6.41 28.43
CA THR A 384 23.99 5.79 29.62
C THR A 384 24.80 4.53 29.29
N ASP A 385 25.85 4.31 30.08
CA ASP A 385 26.67 3.09 30.09
C ASP A 385 25.98 1.94 30.87
N ASP A 386 25.01 2.26 31.73
CA ASP A 386 24.23 1.30 32.48
C ASP A 386 23.09 0.69 31.63
N ALA A 387 22.41 -0.31 32.18
CA ALA A 387 21.26 -0.91 31.51
C ALA A 387 20.13 0.12 31.33
N TYR A 388 19.88 0.93 32.36
CA TYR A 388 19.02 2.11 32.35
C TYR A 388 19.37 3.00 33.54
N GLU A 389 19.03 4.29 33.45
CA GLU A 389 19.07 5.26 34.55
C GLU A 389 17.66 5.80 34.81
N LEU A 390 17.38 6.13 36.08
CA LEU A 390 16.14 6.76 36.50
C LEU A 390 16.39 8.23 36.84
N GLU A 391 15.61 9.12 36.23
CA GLU A 391 15.78 10.56 36.35
C GLU A 391 14.47 11.21 36.80
N TYR A 392 14.51 11.98 37.89
CA TYR A 392 13.34 12.77 38.27
C TYR A 392 13.14 13.91 37.27
N LEU A 393 11.88 14.21 36.96
CA LEU A 393 11.55 15.35 36.12
C LEU A 393 11.87 16.65 36.86
N GLU A 394 12.46 17.60 36.14
CA GLU A 394 12.52 18.99 36.61
C GLU A 394 11.13 19.63 36.57
N GLU A 395 10.94 20.73 37.31
CA GLU A 395 9.65 21.41 37.44
C GLU A 395 9.02 21.77 36.08
N ASP A 396 9.82 22.27 35.14
CA ASP A 396 9.33 22.63 33.79
C ASP A 396 8.94 21.41 32.96
N ALA A 397 9.62 20.28 33.13
CA ALA A 397 9.34 19.03 32.46
C ALA A 397 8.07 18.36 33.01
N GLU A 398 7.89 18.39 34.33
CA GLU A 398 6.69 17.90 35.00
C GLU A 398 5.45 18.73 34.60
N ASP A 399 5.58 20.06 34.57
CA ASP A 399 4.53 20.96 34.07
C ASP A 399 4.19 20.69 32.60
N ALA A 400 5.19 20.43 31.76
CA ALA A 400 4.98 20.06 30.36
C ALA A 400 4.24 18.72 30.23
N LEU A 401 4.63 17.70 31.00
CA LEU A 401 3.97 16.39 31.02
C LEU A 401 2.49 16.53 31.31
N TYR A 402 2.14 17.24 32.38
CA TYR A 402 0.75 17.41 32.77
C TYR A 402 -0.03 18.25 31.74
N PHE A 403 0.55 19.30 31.19
CA PHE A 403 -0.09 20.06 30.12
C PHE A 403 -0.39 19.20 28.88
N LEU A 404 0.58 18.37 28.47
CA LEU A 404 0.42 17.47 27.33
C LEU A 404 -0.74 16.51 27.55
N ILE A 405 -0.77 15.82 28.69
CA ILE A 405 -1.83 14.85 29.03
C ILE A 405 -3.18 15.54 29.14
N GLU A 406 -3.28 16.67 29.84
CA GLU A 406 -4.55 17.37 30.04
C GLU A 406 -5.15 17.87 28.73
N ASN A 407 -4.32 18.39 27.81
CA ASN A 407 -4.80 19.12 26.64
C ASN A 407 -4.76 18.29 25.34
N HIS A 408 -4.34 17.03 25.36
CA HIS A 408 -4.24 16.25 24.12
C HIS A 408 -5.60 15.98 23.46
N CYS A 409 -6.64 15.84 24.28
CA CYS A 409 -8.00 15.48 23.88
C CYS A 409 -8.80 16.63 23.26
N ILE A 410 -8.32 17.88 23.38
CA ILE A 410 -9.00 19.07 22.86
C ILE A 410 -8.34 19.59 21.57
N SER A 411 -9.02 20.52 20.90
CA SER A 411 -8.49 21.19 19.71
C SER A 411 -7.24 22.02 20.01
N ASP A 412 -6.33 22.12 19.04
CA ASP A 412 -5.11 22.94 19.14
C ASP A 412 -5.38 24.40 19.55
N GLY A 413 -6.50 24.98 19.11
CA GLY A 413 -6.89 26.35 19.47
C GLY A 413 -7.26 26.50 20.95
N LYS A 414 -7.97 25.52 21.52
CA LYS A 414 -8.29 25.49 22.95
C LYS A 414 -7.03 25.29 23.79
N ALA A 415 -6.18 24.31 23.44
CA ALA A 415 -4.91 24.08 24.10
C ALA A 415 -4.00 25.31 24.03
N LYS A 416 -3.93 25.99 22.88
CA LYS A 416 -3.13 27.22 22.74
C LYS A 416 -3.64 28.35 23.63
N THR A 417 -4.96 28.49 23.78
CA THR A 417 -5.58 29.47 24.67
C THR A 417 -5.27 29.15 26.14
N ALA A 418 -5.37 27.89 26.55
CA ALA A 418 -5.01 27.44 27.90
C ALA A 418 -3.54 27.74 28.21
N LEU A 419 -2.64 27.44 27.27
CA LEU A 419 -1.21 27.76 27.39
C LEU A 419 -0.97 29.26 27.54
N GLU A 420 -1.62 30.11 26.75
CA GLU A 420 -1.48 31.57 26.81
C GLU A 420 -1.99 32.17 28.12
N GLN A 421 -2.98 31.53 28.75
CA GLN A 421 -3.54 31.93 30.04
C GLN A 421 -2.71 31.49 31.24
N SER A 422 -1.74 30.59 31.06
CA SER A 422 -0.82 30.21 32.13
C SER A 422 0.09 31.36 32.56
N ASP A 423 0.52 31.33 33.83
CA ASP A 423 1.46 32.29 34.41
C ASP A 423 2.93 31.99 34.04
N TRP A 424 3.17 31.01 33.16
CA TRP A 424 4.51 30.66 32.68
C TRP A 424 5.11 31.76 31.78
N ASP A 425 6.44 31.85 31.79
CA ASP A 425 7.15 32.74 30.89
C ASP A 425 7.10 32.24 29.43
N GLU A 426 7.55 33.09 28.50
CA GLU A 426 7.52 32.78 27.07
C GLU A 426 8.44 31.62 26.67
N GLU A 427 9.51 31.37 27.43
CA GLU A 427 10.46 30.29 27.15
C GLU A 427 9.81 28.94 27.48
N LYS A 428 9.22 28.81 28.67
CA LYS A 428 8.46 27.64 29.08
C LYS A 428 7.25 27.40 28.19
N LYS A 429 6.50 28.45 27.83
CA LYS A 429 5.38 28.35 26.87
C LYS A 429 5.84 27.82 25.52
N ALA A 430 6.98 28.29 25.00
CA ALA A 430 7.53 27.80 23.74
C ALA A 430 8.00 26.34 23.83
N TYR A 431 8.64 25.97 24.94
CA TYR A 431 9.06 24.60 25.26
C TYR A 431 7.87 23.63 25.28
N VAL A 432 6.85 23.91 26.10
CA VAL A 432 5.63 23.10 26.22
C VAL A 432 4.90 22.98 24.89
N TRP A 433 4.73 24.10 24.16
CA TRP A 433 4.03 24.06 22.86
C TRP A 433 4.76 23.23 21.82
N ARG A 434 6.10 23.21 21.84
CA ARG A 434 6.88 22.35 20.95
C ARG A 434 6.63 20.88 21.25
N LEU A 435 6.70 20.47 22.52
CA LEU A 435 6.44 19.10 22.95
C LEU A 435 4.99 18.68 22.66
N PHE A 436 4.03 19.58 22.89
CA PHE A 436 2.62 19.32 22.61
C PHE A 436 2.38 18.97 21.15
N LYS A 437 3.00 19.70 20.21
CA LYS A 437 2.89 19.40 18.77
C LYS A 437 3.48 18.04 18.41
N ILE A 438 4.61 17.67 19.01
CA ILE A 438 5.28 16.38 18.78
C ILE A 438 4.39 15.24 19.30
N PHE A 439 3.88 15.39 20.53
CA PHE A 439 3.00 14.41 21.15
C PHE A 439 1.69 14.22 20.37
N LYS A 440 1.02 15.31 19.99
CA LYS A 440 -0.20 15.25 19.17
C LYS A 440 0.04 14.60 17.80
N ASP A 441 1.23 14.74 17.23
CA ASP A 441 1.58 14.03 16.01
C ASP A 441 1.80 12.54 16.25
N ALA A 442 2.44 12.14 17.35
CA ALA A 442 2.62 10.74 17.72
C ALA A 442 1.27 10.04 17.98
N ASP A 443 0.36 10.68 18.71
CA ASP A 443 -1.01 10.22 18.92
C ASP A 443 -1.80 10.19 17.59
N GLY A 444 -1.71 11.29 16.83
CA GLY A 444 -2.35 11.42 15.52
C GLY A 444 -1.91 10.35 14.52
N LEU A 445 -0.62 9.97 14.51
CA LEU A 445 -0.09 8.90 13.67
C LEU A 445 -0.75 7.55 13.97
N ASP A 446 -1.14 7.28 15.21
CA ASP A 446 -1.80 6.01 15.57
C ASP A 446 -3.26 5.93 15.11
N ARG A 447 -3.83 7.02 14.56
CA ARG A 447 -5.18 7.00 13.95
C ARG A 447 -5.29 6.06 12.75
N VAL A 448 -4.17 5.56 12.23
CA VAL A 448 -4.17 4.44 11.28
C VAL A 448 -4.96 3.23 11.78
N ARG A 449 -5.05 3.03 13.11
CA ARG A 449 -5.86 1.97 13.72
C ARG A 449 -7.36 2.12 13.44
N LEU A 450 -7.83 3.36 13.29
CA LEU A 450 -9.23 3.72 13.02
C LEU A 450 -9.51 3.87 11.51
N GLY A 451 -8.45 3.85 10.68
CA GLY A 451 -8.56 4.05 9.24
C GLY A 451 -8.76 5.51 8.81
N ASP A 452 -8.57 6.48 9.72
CA ASP A 452 -8.90 7.90 9.50
C ASP A 452 -7.73 8.87 9.73
N LEU A 453 -6.48 8.38 9.71
CA LEU A 453 -5.29 9.24 9.71
C LEU A 453 -5.35 10.25 8.54
N ASP A 454 -5.44 11.54 8.89
CA ASP A 454 -5.28 12.66 7.97
C ASP A 454 -3.93 13.37 8.23
N SER A 455 -3.02 13.28 7.26
CA SER A 455 -1.69 13.88 7.35
C SER A 455 -1.69 15.41 7.40
N ASN A 456 -2.81 16.08 7.06
CA ASN A 456 -2.95 17.52 7.17
C ASN A 456 -3.05 17.99 8.62
N TYR A 457 -3.44 17.10 9.54
CA TYR A 457 -3.49 17.38 10.98
C TYR A 457 -2.13 17.17 11.67
N LEU A 458 -1.10 16.68 10.95
CA LEU A 458 0.25 16.53 11.50
C LEU A 458 1.00 17.88 11.46
N ARG A 459 1.49 18.30 12.62
CA ARG A 459 2.03 19.63 12.95
C ARG A 459 3.50 19.77 12.60
N THR A 460 4.25 18.68 12.64
CA THR A 460 5.70 18.64 12.47
C THR A 460 6.09 17.90 11.20
N GLU A 461 7.23 18.27 10.62
CA GLU A 461 7.78 17.55 9.47
C GLU A 461 8.21 16.12 9.84
N ALA A 462 8.67 15.90 11.09
CA ALA A 462 8.96 14.57 11.62
C ALA A 462 7.70 13.68 11.67
N GLY A 463 6.56 14.23 12.08
CA GLY A 463 5.28 13.52 12.07
C GLY A 463 4.86 13.16 10.65
N LYS A 464 4.91 14.12 9.72
CA LYS A 464 4.53 13.91 8.31
C LYS A 464 5.37 12.83 7.61
N ARG A 465 6.66 12.70 7.93
CA ARG A 465 7.54 11.65 7.38
C ARG A 465 7.18 10.24 7.90
N ARG A 466 6.44 10.13 9.01
CA ARG A 466 6.06 8.87 9.66
C ARG A 466 4.69 8.32 9.28
N VAL A 467 3.96 8.99 8.38
CA VAL A 467 2.66 8.49 7.89
C VAL A 467 2.73 7.05 7.36
N PHE A 468 3.88 6.64 6.85
CA PHE A 468 4.13 5.30 6.33
C PHE A 468 4.45 4.29 7.41
N ILE A 469 5.44 4.59 8.24
CA ILE A 469 5.83 3.69 9.32
C ILE A 469 4.69 3.47 10.32
N ALA A 470 3.76 4.42 10.49
CA ALA A 470 2.56 4.25 11.32
C ALA A 470 1.74 3.00 10.91
N HIS A 471 1.55 2.77 9.60
CA HIS A 471 0.85 1.56 9.12
C HIS A 471 1.62 0.29 9.41
N SER A 472 2.96 0.36 9.43
CA SER A 472 3.81 -0.77 9.77
C SER A 472 3.81 -1.05 11.27
N TYR A 473 3.88 -0.02 12.11
CA TYR A 473 3.76 -0.14 13.56
C TYR A 473 2.41 -0.70 13.99
N LEU A 474 1.31 -0.33 13.30
CA LEU A 474 0.02 -0.97 13.48
C LEU A 474 0.06 -2.49 13.24
N LYS A 475 0.77 -2.96 12.20
CA LYS A 475 0.88 -4.40 11.91
C LYS A 475 1.72 -5.15 12.94
N VAL A 476 2.74 -4.51 13.50
CA VAL A 476 3.69 -5.12 14.46
C VAL A 476 3.10 -5.15 15.86
N ILE A 477 2.50 -4.05 16.32
CA ILE A 477 1.94 -3.87 17.67
C ILE A 477 0.41 -4.09 17.66
N ASN A 478 -0.03 -5.10 16.91
CA ASN A 478 -1.38 -5.69 16.99
C ASN A 478 -1.32 -7.20 17.28
N ARG A 479 -0.11 -7.77 17.30
CA ARG A 479 0.19 -9.08 17.85
C ARG A 479 0.54 -8.91 19.32
#